data_AF-A0A1D7VMU4-F1
#
_entry.id   AF-A0A1D7VMU4-F1
#
_cell.length_a   1.000
_cell.length_b   1.000
_cell.length_c   1.000
_cell.angle_alpha   90.00
_cell.angle_beta   90.00
_cell.angle_gamma   90.00
#
_symmetry.space_group_name_H-M   'P 1'
#
loop_
_entity.id
_entity.type
_entity.pdbx_description
1 polymer ?
#
loop_
_entity_poly.entity_id
_entity_poly.type
_entity_poly.pdbx_seq_one_letter_code
_entity_poly.pdbx_strand_id
1 'polypeptide(L)'
;MTVQETGPLTTGSGALIADDQISEQAGLDGPALGQEQVLLEKLAHFRLEFNRERIVHACDTGARAVTASAAGDRLRGARAGAGSWGLGPHCSTARSS
;
A
#
# COMPACT_ATOMS: atom_id res chain seq x y z
N MET A 1 -4.70 1.25 -14.69
CA MET A 1 -4.31 -0.15 -14.45
C MET A 1 -5.46 -0.84 -13.74
N THR A 2 -6.23 -1.66 -14.43
CA THR A 2 -7.23 -2.53 -13.78
C THR A 2 -6.57 -3.89 -13.60
N VAL A 3 -6.20 -4.22 -12.37
CA VAL A 3 -5.85 -5.60 -12.03
C VAL A 3 -7.17 -6.36 -12.03
N GLN A 4 -7.35 -7.26 -13.00
CA GLN A 4 -8.50 -8.13 -13.10
C GLN A 4 -8.11 -9.48 -12.52
N GLU A 5 -8.76 -9.88 -11.44
CA GLU A 5 -8.54 -11.16 -10.79
C GLU A 5 -9.11 -12.28 -11.68
N THR A 6 -8.29 -13.27 -12.04
CA THR A 6 -8.62 -14.26 -13.08
C THR A 6 -9.22 -15.55 -12.51
N GLY A 7 -9.74 -15.53 -11.28
CA GLY A 7 -10.23 -16.70 -10.56
C GLY A 7 -11.57 -16.46 -9.85
N PRO A 8 -12.28 -17.53 -9.44
CA PRO A 8 -13.52 -17.40 -8.68
C PRO A 8 -13.25 -16.72 -7.34
N LEU A 9 -14.06 -15.73 -6.99
CA LEU A 9 -13.99 -15.04 -5.71
C LEU A 9 -14.44 -15.96 -4.59
N THR A 10 -13.68 -15.98 -3.49
CA THR A 10 -13.97 -16.81 -2.32
C THR A 10 -13.91 -16.01 -1.05
N THR A 11 -14.68 -16.42 -0.04
CA THR A 11 -14.54 -15.95 1.34
C THR A 11 -13.22 -16.45 1.95
N GLY A 12 -12.82 -15.92 3.11
CA GLY A 12 -11.65 -16.40 3.85
C GLY A 12 -11.78 -17.84 4.33
N SER A 13 -13.01 -18.37 4.37
CA SER A 13 -13.29 -19.79 4.63
C SER A 13 -13.30 -20.67 3.36
N GLY A 14 -13.09 -20.09 2.17
CA GLY A 14 -13.04 -20.79 0.90
C GLY A 14 -14.41 -21.05 0.23
N ALA A 15 -15.49 -20.43 0.72
CA ALA A 15 -16.80 -20.52 0.06
C ALA A 15 -16.86 -19.59 -1.15
N LEU A 16 -17.50 -20.02 -2.24
CA LEU A 16 -17.66 -19.20 -3.44
C LEU A 16 -18.58 -18.01 -3.19
N ILE A 17 -18.21 -16.84 -3.72
CA ILE A 17 -19.00 -15.61 -3.66
C ILE A 17 -19.83 -15.51 -4.94
N ALA A 18 -21.15 -15.38 -4.79
CA ALA A 18 -22.09 -15.32 -5.92
C ALA A 18 -22.16 -13.92 -6.55
N ASP A 19 -22.28 -12.88 -5.71
CA ASP A 19 -22.15 -11.48 -6.10
C ASP A 19 -21.36 -10.73 -5.02
N ASP A 20 -20.51 -9.82 -5.49
CA ASP A 20 -19.56 -9.07 -4.67
C ASP A 20 -19.80 -7.56 -4.73
N GLN A 21 -20.69 -7.13 -5.64
CA GLN A 21 -20.91 -5.72 -5.96
C GLN A 21 -22.13 -5.15 -5.24
N ILE A 22 -23.11 -5.98 -4.87
CA ILE A 22 -24.36 -5.55 -4.24
C ILE A 22 -24.55 -6.32 -2.93
N SER A 23 -24.95 -5.60 -1.89
CA SER A 23 -25.31 -6.18 -0.59
C SER A 23 -26.75 -6.67 -0.59
N GLU A 24 -27.05 -7.69 0.20
CA GLU A 24 -28.39 -8.22 0.42
C GLU A 24 -29.20 -7.22 1.26
N GLN A 25 -30.32 -6.74 0.72
CA GLN A 25 -31.14 -5.69 1.34
C GLN A 25 -32.54 -6.20 1.70
N ALA A 26 -33.14 -5.61 2.75
CA ALA A 26 -34.54 -5.82 3.11
C ALA A 26 -35.51 -5.11 2.13
N GLY A 27 -35.47 -5.50 0.85
CA GLY A 27 -36.20 -4.83 -0.25
C GLY A 27 -35.35 -3.83 -1.04
N LEU A 28 -35.93 -3.21 -2.06
CA LEU A 28 -35.22 -2.39 -3.07
C LEU A 28 -34.43 -1.20 -2.50
N ASP A 29 -34.91 -0.62 -1.39
CA ASP A 29 -34.28 0.50 -0.67
C ASP A 29 -34.20 0.21 0.85
N GLY A 30 -34.18 -1.07 1.20
CA GLY A 30 -34.07 -1.51 2.59
C GLY A 30 -32.63 -1.41 3.13
N PRO A 31 -32.46 -1.41 4.47
CA PRO A 31 -31.13 -1.57 5.05
C PRO A 31 -30.51 -2.92 4.64
N ALA A 32 -29.18 -2.98 4.65
CA ALA A 32 -28.44 -4.22 4.44
C ALA A 32 -28.77 -5.25 5.53
N LEU A 33 -28.91 -6.50 5.15
CA LEU A 33 -29.22 -7.60 6.05
C LEU A 33 -27.99 -8.02 6.83
N GLY A 34 -28.10 -8.10 8.16
CA GLY A 34 -27.02 -8.58 9.03
C GLY A 34 -26.70 -10.08 8.87
N GLN A 35 -27.46 -10.80 8.05
CA GLN A 35 -27.24 -12.22 7.75
C GLN A 35 -26.23 -12.42 6.61
N GLU A 36 -25.91 -11.35 5.88
CA GLU A 36 -24.94 -11.39 4.80
C GLU A 36 -23.51 -11.54 5.34
N GLN A 37 -23.03 -12.79 5.36
CA GLN A 37 -21.73 -13.12 5.95
C GLN A 37 -20.56 -12.47 5.20
N VAL A 38 -20.64 -12.39 3.86
CA VAL A 38 -19.59 -11.83 2.99
C VAL A 38 -19.36 -10.34 3.29
N LEU A 39 -20.43 -9.56 3.41
CA LEU A 39 -20.35 -8.13 3.74
C LEU A 39 -19.71 -7.90 5.11
N LEU A 40 -20.13 -8.67 6.12
CA LEU A 40 -19.60 -8.55 7.48
C LEU A 40 -18.12 -8.90 7.55
N GLU A 41 -17.71 -9.97 6.87
CA GLU A 41 -16.32 -10.42 6.80
C GLU A 41 -15.42 -9.34 6.18
N LYS A 42 -15.82 -8.80 5.02
CA LYS A 42 -15.10 -7.72 4.35
C LYS A 42 -14.93 -6.47 5.22
N LEU A 43 -16.01 -6.05 5.88
CA LEU A 43 -15.98 -4.86 6.72
C LEU A 43 -15.10 -5.07 7.96
N ALA A 44 -15.14 -6.26 8.57
CA ALA A 44 -14.28 -6.60 9.68
C ALA A 44 -12.81 -6.62 9.25
N HIS A 45 -12.50 -7.24 8.11
CA HIS A 45 -11.14 -7.29 7.57
C HIS A 45 -10.61 -5.88 7.29
N PHE A 46 -11.38 -5.04 6.59
CA PHE A 46 -10.98 -3.67 6.28
C PHE A 46 -10.77 -2.80 7.54
N ARG A 47 -11.63 -2.95 8.55
CA ARG A 47 -11.51 -2.21 9.81
C ARG A 47 -10.23 -2.56 10.58
N LEU A 48 -9.75 -3.80 10.44
CA LEU A 48 -8.57 -4.30 11.14
C LEU A 48 -7.28 -4.13 10.34
N GLU A 49 -7.36 -3.89 9.03
CA GLU A 49 -6.21 -3.60 8.14
C GLU A 49 -5.57 -2.22 8.40
N PHE A 50 -6.04 -1.49 9.42
CA PHE A 50 -5.42 -0.24 9.85
C PHE A 50 -4.08 -0.52 10.53
N ASN A 51 -3.00 -0.51 9.76
CA ASN A 51 -1.65 -0.61 10.31
C ASN A 51 -1.28 0.70 11.04
N ARG A 52 -1.33 0.66 12.37
CA ARG A 52 -0.99 1.80 13.26
C ARG A 52 0.47 2.26 13.15
N GLU A 53 1.34 1.50 12.51
CA GLU A 53 2.76 1.79 12.42
C GLU A 53 3.11 2.91 11.42
N ARG A 54 2.20 3.29 10.51
CA ARG A 54 2.50 4.19 9.37
C ARG A 54 1.88 5.59 9.41
N ILE A 55 1.47 6.11 10.58
CA ILE A 55 0.59 7.30 10.65
C ILE A 55 1.27 8.66 10.36
N VAL A 56 2.60 8.84 10.50
CA VAL A 56 3.18 10.21 10.45
C VAL A 56 4.33 10.45 9.44
N HIS A 57 4.99 9.42 8.91
CA HIS A 57 6.02 9.59 7.86
C HIS A 57 5.83 8.70 6.63
N ALA A 58 4.63 8.18 6.39
CA ALA A 58 4.41 7.22 5.31
C ALA A 58 4.42 7.87 3.92
N CYS A 59 5.60 7.88 3.30
CA CYS A 59 5.75 7.78 1.86
C CYS A 59 7.05 7.00 1.59
N ASP A 60 6.93 5.68 1.40
CA ASP A 60 8.06 4.83 1.03
C ASP A 60 7.87 4.31 -0.39
N THR A 61 8.84 4.58 -1.26
CA THR A 61 8.98 3.93 -2.57
C THR A 61 10.03 2.83 -2.44
N GLY A 62 9.57 1.57 -2.38
CA GLY A 62 10.46 0.43 -2.18
C GLY A 62 11.27 0.08 -3.44
N ALA A 63 12.55 0.45 -3.48
CA ALA A 63 13.50 -0.09 -4.45
C ALA A 63 14.39 -1.15 -3.79
N ARG A 64 14.30 -2.40 -4.25
CA ARG A 64 15.13 -3.51 -3.77
C ARG A 64 16.50 -3.47 -4.45
N ALA A 65 17.55 -3.06 -3.73
CA ALA A 65 18.91 -3.11 -4.26
C ALA A 65 19.46 -4.55 -4.21
N VAL A 66 19.96 -5.06 -5.35
CA VAL A 66 20.79 -6.26 -5.39
C VAL A 66 22.24 -5.83 -5.18
N THR A 67 22.95 -6.51 -4.27
CA THR A 67 24.34 -6.20 -3.97
C THR A 67 25.22 -6.53 -5.18
N ALA A 68 25.91 -5.52 -5.71
CA ALA A 68 26.99 -5.78 -6.65
C ALA A 68 28.21 -6.29 -5.86
N SER A 69 28.64 -7.52 -6.13
CA SER A 69 29.91 -8.05 -5.62
C SER A 69 31.06 -7.23 -6.22
N ALA A 70 31.81 -6.52 -5.37
CA ALA A 70 33.00 -5.82 -5.79
C ALA A 70 34.13 -6.82 -6.05
N ALA A 71 34.37 -7.13 -7.32
CA ALA A 71 35.66 -7.66 -7.75
C ALA A 71 36.59 -6.47 -8.03
N GLY A 72 37.63 -6.27 -7.23
CA GLY A 72 38.75 -5.39 -7.58
C GLY A 72 39.32 -4.57 -6.43
N ASP A 73 40.55 -4.92 -6.08
CA ASP A 73 41.48 -4.32 -5.12
C ASP A 73 41.51 -2.76 -5.13
N ARG A 74 41.40 -2.11 -3.96
CA ARG A 74 41.57 -0.64 -3.82
C ARG A 74 42.95 -0.31 -3.27
N LEU A 75 43.89 0.01 -4.15
CA LEU A 75 45.10 0.75 -3.76
C LEU A 75 45.03 2.21 -4.21
N ARG A 76 45.21 3.10 -3.22
CA ARG A 76 45.81 4.45 -3.29
C ARG A 76 44.90 5.65 -3.61
N GLY A 77 44.48 6.32 -2.52
CA GLY A 77 44.67 7.76 -2.29
C GLY A 77 43.93 8.77 -3.17
N ALA A 78 42.73 9.19 -2.75
CA ALA A 78 42.13 10.46 -3.18
C ALA A 78 42.02 11.40 -1.98
N ARG A 79 42.78 12.51 -1.99
CA ARG A 79 42.57 13.64 -1.07
C ARG A 79 41.25 14.31 -1.45
N ALA A 80 40.24 14.21 -0.59
CA ALA A 80 39.04 15.02 -0.71
C ALA A 80 39.32 16.43 -0.16
N GLY A 81 39.36 17.42 -1.04
CA GLY A 81 39.29 18.82 -0.67
C GLY A 81 37.90 19.14 -0.14
N ALA A 82 37.84 19.81 1.02
CA ALA A 82 36.62 20.36 1.57
C ALA A 82 36.04 21.41 0.60
N GLY A 83 34.92 21.07 -0.04
CA GLY A 83 34.13 21.95 -0.89
C GLY A 83 32.75 22.16 -0.26
N SER A 84 32.38 23.44 -0.14
CA SER A 84 31.17 24.02 0.45
C SER A 84 29.87 23.21 0.33
N TRP A 85 29.14 23.14 1.44
CA TRP A 85 27.78 22.61 1.54
C TRP A 85 26.81 23.40 0.65
N GLY A 86 26.40 22.82 -0.47
CA GLY A 86 25.32 23.30 -1.32
C GLY A 86 23.97 22.87 -0.75
N LEU A 87 23.22 23.88 -0.30
CA LEU A 87 21.78 23.96 -0.03
C LEU A 87 20.92 22.81 -0.62
N GLY A 88 20.16 22.16 0.26
CA GLY A 88 19.39 20.94 0.01
C GLY A 88 18.12 21.08 -0.86
N PRO A 89 17.38 19.97 -1.02
CA PRO A 89 16.13 19.93 -1.79
C PRO A 89 15.06 20.74 -1.05
N HIS A 90 14.63 21.81 -1.71
CA HIS A 90 13.51 22.65 -1.34
C HIS A 90 12.22 21.83 -1.51
N CYS A 91 11.66 21.37 -0.40
CA CYS A 91 10.25 21.02 -0.31
C CYS A 91 9.44 22.30 -0.52
N SER A 92 8.84 22.45 -1.71
CA SER A 92 7.99 23.59 -2.06
C SER A 92 6.74 23.59 -1.17
N THR A 93 6.64 24.59 -0.29
CA THR A 93 5.40 24.94 0.39
C THR A 93 4.34 25.30 -0.64
N ALA A 94 3.21 24.59 -0.58
CA ALA A 94 1.99 24.92 -1.30
C ALA A 94 1.59 26.38 -0.99
N ARG A 95 1.55 27.21 -2.03
CA ARG A 95 0.98 28.56 -1.99
C ARG A 95 -0.54 28.41 -2.08
N SER A 96 -1.24 28.73 -1.00
CA SER A 96 -2.68 28.98 -1.00
C SER A 96 -2.98 30.24 -1.82
N SER A 97 -3.92 30.12 -2.74
CA SER A 97 -4.72 31.20 -3.33
C SER A 97 -6.16 30.73 -3.43
#